data_AF-A0A0B1S7D4-F1
#
_entry.id   AF-A0A0B1S7D4-F1
#
_cell.length_a   1.000
_cell.length_b   1.000
_cell.length_c   1.000
_cell.angle_alpha   90.00
_cell.angle_beta   90.00
_cell.angle_gamma   90.00
#
_symmetry.space_group_name_H-M   'P 1'
#
loop_
_entity.id
_entity.type
_entity.pdbx_description
1 polymer ?
#
loop_
_entity_poly.entity_id
_entity_poly.type
_entity_poly.pdbx_seq_one_letter_code
_entity_poly.pdbx_strand_id
1 'polypeptide(L)'
;MDMSRPSSSVVLPSRTRNGHPPPEDITMSDEDESYPLHDQDDIDGTERNLLTRNNLPLIPTECESVTEALHNFVVVFESRFSGIGCHIPSFFTGSLPEAIKEAFEAPGGITERRPLALYIHHDGSIAANIFPSKVLCSDAVSNLLRCQYILWPWDVTHKENEQKLREWLEMVGMPDARRSLESMVYDKEKFPLLIIIAKDHGSYNIVDVCAGMDSADVVMEKLMAGVEAYSTIRNTEKAEEAARLERERIRQEQAHEYEMSLAADKARLQARERELREQREEEERKLREAEERQLLASQLPDEPAEGERGALMVKFRLPDSEQVGYYF
;
A
#
# COMPACT_ATOMS: atom_id res chain seq x y z
N MET A 1 17.00 0.79 -85.38
CA MET A 1 18.15 0.74 -84.45
C MET A 1 17.93 -0.50 -83.59
N ASP A 2 18.16 -1.68 -84.16
CA ASP A 2 19.44 -2.44 -84.04
C ASP A 2 19.82 -2.62 -82.56
N MET A 3 19.50 -3.76 -81.92
CA MET A 3 20.08 -5.12 -82.04
C MET A 3 21.12 -5.38 -80.93
N SER A 4 20.94 -6.54 -80.28
CA SER A 4 21.99 -7.41 -79.71
C SER A 4 22.44 -7.26 -78.24
N ARG A 5 21.99 -8.22 -77.41
CA ARG A 5 22.83 -9.01 -76.47
C ARG A 5 23.77 -9.95 -77.28
N PRO A 6 24.65 -10.84 -76.73
CA PRO A 6 25.25 -11.03 -75.38
C PRO A 6 26.79 -11.32 -75.44
N SER A 7 27.42 -11.69 -74.29
CA SER A 7 28.33 -12.87 -74.10
C SER A 7 29.64 -12.66 -73.31
N SER A 8 29.73 -13.37 -72.17
CA SER A 8 30.72 -14.38 -71.73
C SER A 8 32.25 -14.18 -71.85
N SER A 9 32.98 -14.49 -70.75
CA SER A 9 34.21 -15.34 -70.63
C SER A 9 34.99 -14.94 -69.35
N VAL A 10 35.00 -15.72 -68.25
CA VAL A 10 35.95 -16.80 -67.89
C VAL A 10 37.40 -16.58 -68.35
N VAL A 11 38.35 -16.38 -67.42
CA VAL A 11 39.73 -16.96 -67.38
C VAL A 11 40.32 -16.87 -65.95
N LEU A 12 40.76 -18.02 -65.41
CA LEU A 12 41.83 -18.24 -64.39
C LEU A 12 42.99 -18.97 -65.11
N PRO A 13 44.16 -19.30 -64.54
CA PRO A 13 44.93 -18.77 -63.39
C PRO A 13 46.44 -18.57 -63.74
N SER A 14 47.29 -18.17 -62.79
CA SER A 14 48.75 -18.44 -62.90
C SER A 14 49.40 -18.72 -61.54
N ARG A 15 50.26 -19.73 -61.56
CA ARG A 15 50.98 -20.41 -60.48
C ARG A 15 52.47 -20.17 -60.72
N THR A 16 53.26 -19.88 -59.71
CA THR A 16 54.72 -20.09 -59.75
C THR A 16 55.24 -20.64 -58.42
N ARG A 17 56.32 -21.41 -58.53
CA ARG A 17 56.91 -22.39 -57.61
C ARG A 17 58.41 -22.08 -57.49
N ASN A 18 59.05 -22.62 -56.44
CA ASN A 18 60.49 -22.79 -56.15
C ASN A 18 61.06 -21.71 -55.22
N GLY A 19 61.95 -21.96 -54.27
CA GLY A 19 62.72 -23.17 -53.91
C GLY A 19 63.57 -22.86 -52.66
N HIS A 20 64.07 -23.92 -52.01
CA HIS A 20 64.85 -23.92 -50.76
C HIS A 20 66.34 -23.57 -50.99
N PRO A 21 67.08 -23.14 -49.93
CA PRO A 21 68.29 -23.88 -49.55
C PRO A 21 68.51 -24.02 -48.01
N PRO A 22 69.43 -24.90 -47.56
CA PRO A 22 69.62 -25.30 -46.15
C PRO A 22 70.84 -24.63 -45.47
N PRO A 23 71.01 -24.82 -44.14
CA PRO A 23 72.32 -25.17 -43.55
C PRO A 23 72.21 -26.27 -42.47
N GLU A 24 73.02 -27.33 -42.52
CA GLU A 24 74.35 -27.56 -41.91
C GLU A 24 74.32 -28.01 -40.43
N ASP A 25 75.06 -29.10 -40.20
CA ASP A 25 75.29 -29.85 -38.98
C ASP A 25 75.76 -28.99 -37.79
N ILE A 26 75.13 -29.18 -36.62
CA ILE A 26 75.80 -28.99 -35.33
C ILE A 26 75.50 -30.20 -34.44
N THR A 27 76.61 -30.69 -33.91
CA THR A 27 76.89 -31.90 -33.15
C THR A 27 76.23 -31.97 -31.76
N MET A 28 75.98 -33.21 -31.36
CA MET A 28 75.83 -33.76 -30.00
C MET A 28 76.31 -32.86 -28.85
N SER A 29 75.44 -32.68 -27.84
CA SER A 29 75.88 -32.48 -26.45
C SER A 29 74.89 -33.19 -25.53
N ASP A 30 75.44 -34.08 -24.73
CA ASP A 30 74.74 -34.94 -23.78
C ASP A 30 74.08 -34.15 -22.64
N GLU A 31 72.90 -34.66 -22.28
CA GLU A 31 72.23 -34.71 -20.98
C GLU A 31 72.93 -34.01 -19.80
N ASP A 32 72.33 -32.92 -19.31
CA ASP A 32 72.25 -32.69 -17.87
C ASP A 32 71.09 -31.73 -17.51
N GLU A 33 70.54 -31.97 -16.32
CA GLU A 33 69.56 -31.19 -15.55
C GLU A 33 68.08 -31.64 -15.60
N SER A 34 67.82 -32.61 -14.73
CA SER A 34 66.52 -32.90 -14.11
C SER A 34 65.99 -31.64 -13.40
N TYR A 35 64.96 -30.99 -13.97
CA TYR A 35 64.15 -30.01 -13.28
C TYR A 35 63.18 -30.72 -12.31
N PRO A 36 63.18 -30.42 -10.99
CA PRO A 36 62.15 -30.91 -10.10
C PRO A 36 60.83 -30.19 -10.40
N LEU A 37 59.84 -30.92 -10.89
CA LEU A 37 58.43 -30.49 -10.88
C LEU A 37 57.89 -30.59 -9.45
N HIS A 38 57.93 -29.47 -8.74
CA HIS A 38 57.11 -29.12 -7.57
C HIS A 38 56.62 -27.68 -7.88
N ASP A 39 55.35 -27.31 -7.91
CA ASP A 39 54.17 -27.85 -7.26
C ASP A 39 52.99 -27.84 -8.24
N GLN A 40 52.24 -28.93 -8.24
CA GLN A 40 50.99 -29.07 -8.97
C GLN A 40 49.90 -29.33 -7.93
N ASP A 41 49.60 -28.32 -7.12
CA ASP A 41 48.44 -28.29 -6.23
C ASP A 41 48.02 -26.82 -6.09
N ASP A 42 46.80 -26.50 -6.57
CA ASP A 42 45.95 -25.34 -6.20
C ASP A 42 44.97 -24.89 -7.32
N ILE A 43 44.58 -25.77 -8.25
CA ILE A 43 43.51 -25.47 -9.23
C ILE A 43 42.27 -26.39 -9.09
N ASP A 44 42.27 -27.40 -8.21
CA ASP A 44 41.14 -28.35 -8.07
C ASP A 44 40.22 -28.07 -6.85
N GLY A 45 40.52 -27.06 -6.04
CA GLY A 45 39.77 -26.73 -4.81
C GLY A 45 38.54 -25.84 -5.00
N THR A 46 38.52 -25.02 -6.07
CA THR A 46 37.47 -24.00 -6.28
C THR A 46 36.27 -24.56 -7.02
N GLU A 47 36.49 -25.44 -8.02
CA GLU A 47 35.41 -26.03 -8.82
C GLU A 47 34.61 -27.10 -8.04
N ARG A 48 35.27 -27.95 -7.23
CA ARG A 48 34.54 -28.90 -6.37
C ARG A 48 33.65 -28.22 -5.32
N ASN A 49 34.05 -27.05 -4.82
CA ASN A 49 33.26 -26.27 -3.86
C ASN A 49 32.03 -25.59 -4.51
N LEU A 50 32.14 -25.15 -5.78
CA LEU A 50 31.01 -24.62 -6.54
C LEU A 50 29.98 -25.70 -6.86
N LEU A 51 30.42 -26.91 -7.22
CA LEU A 51 29.56 -28.05 -7.49
C LEU A 51 28.83 -28.55 -6.22
N THR A 52 29.44 -28.44 -5.04
CA THR A 52 28.80 -28.83 -3.77
C THR A 52 27.85 -27.77 -3.23
N ARG A 53 28.13 -26.47 -3.43
CA ARG A 53 27.20 -25.37 -3.06
C ARG A 53 25.90 -25.36 -3.87
N ASN A 54 25.98 -25.71 -5.16
CA ASN A 54 24.83 -25.74 -6.05
C ASN A 54 23.89 -26.94 -5.83
N ASN A 55 24.22 -27.85 -4.90
CA ASN A 55 23.40 -29.05 -4.62
C ASN A 55 22.62 -28.97 -3.30
N LEU A 56 22.83 -27.93 -2.47
CA LEU A 56 22.13 -27.76 -1.19
C LEU A 56 20.76 -27.09 -1.39
N PRO A 57 19.61 -27.74 -1.19
CA PRO A 57 18.30 -27.14 -1.47
C PRO A 57 18.16 -25.79 -0.76
N LEU A 58 17.49 -24.83 -1.40
CA LEU A 58 17.31 -23.50 -0.79
C LEU A 58 16.47 -23.61 0.49
N ILE A 59 15.51 -24.54 0.53
CA ILE A 59 14.73 -24.83 1.74
C ILE A 59 14.78 -26.33 2.09
N PRO A 60 15.36 -26.70 3.25
CA PRO A 60 15.29 -28.04 3.81
C PRO A 60 13.84 -28.44 4.12
N THR A 61 13.52 -29.73 4.02
CA THR A 61 12.19 -30.26 4.34
C THR A 61 11.86 -30.22 5.85
N GLU A 62 12.90 -30.33 6.69
CA GLU A 62 12.84 -30.36 8.15
C GLU A 62 13.27 -29.02 8.77
N CYS A 63 12.46 -27.98 8.59
CA CYS A 63 12.63 -26.71 9.30
C CYS A 63 11.66 -26.63 10.48
N GLU A 64 12.09 -26.05 11.61
CA GLU A 64 11.23 -25.91 12.81
C GLU A 64 10.12 -24.88 12.58
N SER A 65 10.38 -23.88 11.74
CA SER A 65 9.42 -22.84 11.37
C SER A 65 9.56 -22.36 9.93
N VAL A 66 8.51 -21.72 9.41
CA VAL A 66 8.54 -21.07 8.08
C VAL A 66 9.57 -19.94 8.05
N THR A 67 9.69 -19.19 9.15
CA THR A 67 10.67 -18.11 9.27
C THR A 67 12.09 -18.63 9.16
N GLU A 68 12.42 -19.71 9.86
CA GLU A 68 13.74 -20.36 9.76
C GLU A 68 14.01 -20.87 8.33
N ALA A 69 13.03 -21.52 7.71
CA ALA A 69 13.11 -21.97 6.32
C ALA A 69 13.46 -20.83 5.36
N LEU A 70 12.84 -19.66 5.53
CA LEU A 70 13.08 -18.48 4.70
C LEU A 70 14.41 -17.79 5.00
N HIS A 71 14.89 -17.82 6.25
CA HIS A 71 16.24 -17.37 6.57
C HIS A 71 17.28 -18.27 5.89
N ASN A 72 17.09 -19.59 5.94
CA ASN A 72 17.95 -20.51 5.22
C ASN A 72 17.91 -20.26 3.71
N PHE A 73 16.72 -20.04 3.14
CA PHE A 73 16.57 -19.66 1.74
C PHE A 73 17.48 -18.48 1.39
N VAL A 74 17.43 -17.39 2.16
CA VAL A 74 18.21 -16.18 1.87
C VAL A 74 19.71 -16.46 1.94
N VAL A 75 20.17 -17.16 2.98
CA VAL A 75 21.59 -17.49 3.17
C VAL A 75 22.12 -18.36 2.04
N VAL A 76 21.38 -19.42 1.65
CA VAL A 76 21.80 -20.32 0.57
C VAL A 76 21.68 -19.62 -0.79
N PHE A 77 20.63 -18.82 -1.01
CA PHE A 77 20.45 -18.02 -2.22
C PHE A 77 21.61 -17.05 -2.42
N GLU A 78 21.98 -16.30 -1.37
CA GLU A 78 23.14 -15.41 -1.37
C GLU A 78 24.40 -16.22 -1.70
N SER A 79 24.67 -17.30 -0.97
CA SER A 79 25.86 -18.12 -1.23
C SER A 79 25.96 -18.71 -2.65
N ARG A 80 24.83 -18.98 -3.31
CA ARG A 80 24.78 -19.56 -4.67
C ARG A 80 24.83 -18.49 -5.77
N PHE A 81 24.17 -17.36 -5.56
CA PHE A 81 23.89 -16.39 -6.62
C PHE A 81 24.51 -15.01 -6.40
N SER A 82 25.09 -14.72 -5.22
CA SER A 82 25.80 -13.47 -4.99
C SER A 82 27.14 -13.45 -5.72
N GLY A 83 27.19 -12.75 -6.84
CA GLY A 83 28.42 -12.40 -7.55
C GLY A 83 28.88 -10.97 -7.22
N ILE A 84 30.13 -10.65 -7.58
CA ILE A 84 30.65 -9.28 -7.49
C ILE A 84 29.77 -8.36 -8.34
N GLY A 85 29.22 -7.31 -7.73
CA GLY A 85 28.36 -6.33 -8.41
C GLY A 85 26.91 -6.78 -8.60
N CYS A 86 26.48 -7.88 -8.01
CA CYS A 86 25.07 -8.30 -8.02
C CYS A 86 24.32 -7.76 -6.79
N HIS A 87 23.12 -7.22 -7.00
CA HIS A 87 22.25 -6.77 -5.91
C HIS A 87 21.20 -7.83 -5.61
N ILE A 88 21.26 -8.40 -4.40
CA ILE A 88 20.29 -9.39 -3.96
C ILE A 88 18.94 -8.69 -3.72
N PRO A 89 17.82 -9.24 -4.24
CA PRO A 89 16.48 -8.75 -3.92
C PRO A 89 16.18 -8.83 -2.42
N SER A 90 15.38 -7.90 -1.91
CA SER A 90 14.97 -7.90 -0.51
C SER A 90 13.86 -8.92 -0.28
N PHE A 91 14.22 -10.15 0.08
CA PHE A 91 13.27 -11.21 0.42
C PHE A 91 12.64 -10.99 1.80
N PHE A 92 11.32 -11.13 1.87
CA PHE A 92 10.57 -11.13 3.11
C PHE A 92 10.67 -12.50 3.79
N THR A 93 11.17 -12.54 5.02
CA THR A 93 11.44 -13.79 5.77
C THR A 93 10.35 -14.17 6.78
N GLY A 94 9.26 -13.43 6.85
CA GLY A 94 8.06 -13.83 7.60
C GLY A 94 7.19 -14.81 6.83
N SER A 95 6.18 -15.36 7.51
CA SER A 95 5.19 -16.26 6.93
C SER A 95 4.39 -15.59 5.79
N LEU A 96 3.77 -16.41 4.92
CA LEU A 96 2.94 -15.88 3.82
C LEU A 96 1.81 -14.92 4.30
N PRO A 97 1.08 -15.21 5.40
CA PRO A 97 0.11 -14.25 5.94
C PRO A 97 0.73 -12.92 6.38
N GLU A 98 1.93 -12.95 6.96
CA GLU A 98 2.65 -11.72 7.34
C GLU A 98 3.11 -10.93 6.11
N ALA A 99 3.53 -11.61 5.04
CA ALA A 99 3.89 -10.97 3.78
C ALA A 99 2.68 -10.28 3.12
N ILE A 100 1.51 -10.93 3.18
CA ILE A 100 0.23 -10.36 2.69
C ILE A 100 -0.15 -9.13 3.52
N LYS A 101 0.00 -9.20 4.84
CA LYS A 101 -0.25 -8.07 5.73
C LYS A 101 0.70 -6.90 5.41
N GLU A 102 1.99 -7.17 5.24
CA GLU A 102 2.99 -6.16 4.88
C GLU A 102 2.70 -5.55 3.49
N ALA A 103 2.22 -6.36 2.53
CA ALA A 103 1.89 -5.90 1.19
C ALA A 103 0.65 -5.00 1.16
N PHE A 104 -0.43 -5.44 1.81
CA PHE A 104 -1.77 -4.87 1.59
C PHE A 104 -2.38 -4.18 2.83
N GLU A 105 -1.77 -4.29 4.00
CA GLU A 105 -2.24 -3.72 5.27
C GLU A 105 -1.16 -2.87 5.94
N ALA A 106 -0.30 -2.25 5.13
CA ALA A 106 0.77 -1.37 5.60
C ALA A 106 0.23 -0.24 6.51
N PRO A 107 0.96 0.10 7.60
CA PRO A 107 0.49 1.04 8.61
C PRO A 107 0.29 2.48 8.08
N GLY A 108 1.03 2.92 7.05
CA GLY A 108 0.77 4.20 6.39
C GLY A 108 -0.42 4.22 5.43
N GLY A 109 -1.33 3.25 5.56
CA GLY A 109 -2.59 3.19 4.84
C GLY A 109 -2.41 2.87 3.35
N ILE A 110 -3.40 3.25 2.55
CA ILE A 110 -3.47 2.89 1.12
C ILE A 110 -2.20 3.30 0.36
N THR A 111 -1.56 4.42 0.71
CA THR A 111 -0.40 4.97 0.00
C THR A 111 0.88 4.14 0.10
N GLU A 112 1.07 3.42 1.20
CA GLU A 112 2.28 2.61 1.43
C GLU A 112 2.13 1.15 1.00
N ARG A 113 0.90 0.75 0.60
CA ARG A 113 0.66 -0.60 0.10
C ARG A 113 1.47 -0.87 -1.18
N ARG A 114 1.98 -2.09 -1.27
CA ARG A 114 2.81 -2.59 -2.37
C ARG A 114 2.22 -3.91 -2.89
N PRO A 115 2.26 -4.17 -4.21
CA PRO A 115 1.92 -5.49 -4.74
C PRO A 115 2.84 -6.57 -4.16
N LEU A 116 2.33 -7.81 -4.13
CA LEU A 116 3.06 -8.98 -3.66
C LEU A 116 3.67 -9.70 -4.87
N ALA A 117 4.93 -10.09 -4.77
CA ALA A 117 5.59 -10.95 -5.74
C ALA A 117 5.99 -12.27 -5.07
N LEU A 118 5.49 -13.39 -5.57
CA LEU A 118 5.89 -14.72 -5.09
C LEU A 118 7.02 -15.26 -5.98
N TYR A 119 8.18 -15.49 -5.40
CA TYR A 119 9.29 -16.14 -6.07
C TYR A 119 9.31 -17.63 -5.75
N ILE A 120 9.00 -18.48 -6.74
CA ILE A 120 8.93 -19.92 -6.56
C ILE A 120 10.11 -20.58 -7.26
N HIS A 121 10.98 -21.19 -6.46
CA HIS A 121 12.20 -21.85 -6.92
C HIS A 121 11.99 -23.36 -7.08
N HIS A 122 12.67 -23.96 -8.07
CA HIS A 122 12.74 -25.41 -8.22
C HIS A 122 14.07 -25.79 -8.91
N ASP A 123 15.00 -26.44 -8.19
CA ASP A 123 16.37 -26.77 -8.65
C ASP A 123 16.38 -27.71 -9.88
N GLY A 124 15.31 -28.48 -10.10
CA GLY A 124 15.17 -29.31 -11.31
C GLY A 124 14.99 -28.54 -12.62
N SER A 125 14.93 -27.21 -12.61
CA SER A 125 14.93 -26.41 -13.84
C SER A 125 16.33 -25.96 -14.21
N ILE A 126 16.66 -25.97 -15.51
CA ILE A 126 17.92 -25.40 -16.02
C ILE A 126 17.98 -23.89 -15.73
N ALA A 127 16.85 -23.20 -15.85
CA ALA A 127 16.77 -21.77 -15.62
C ALA A 127 16.89 -21.38 -14.13
N ALA A 128 16.78 -22.33 -13.19
CA ALA A 128 16.96 -22.09 -11.75
C ALA A 128 18.35 -21.56 -11.39
N ASN A 129 19.36 -21.80 -12.23
CA ASN A 129 20.72 -21.31 -12.00
C ASN A 129 21.01 -19.96 -12.69
N ILE A 130 20.24 -19.63 -13.73
CA ILE A 130 20.48 -18.47 -14.60
C ILE A 130 19.57 -17.31 -14.21
N PHE A 131 18.28 -17.57 -14.04
CA PHE A 131 17.29 -16.55 -13.74
C PHE A 131 17.60 -15.79 -12.43
N PRO A 132 17.98 -16.42 -11.31
CA PRO A 132 18.30 -15.69 -10.09
C PRO A 132 19.47 -14.73 -10.26
N SER A 133 20.55 -15.19 -10.89
CA SER A 133 21.80 -14.43 -11.01
C SER A 133 21.75 -13.38 -12.11
N LYS A 134 21.10 -13.66 -13.24
CA LYS A 134 21.07 -12.76 -14.42
C LYS A 134 19.85 -11.85 -14.47
N VAL A 135 18.72 -12.29 -13.92
CA VAL A 135 17.45 -11.54 -13.97
C VAL A 135 17.15 -10.90 -12.63
N LEU A 136 16.94 -11.70 -11.57
CA LEU A 136 16.55 -11.16 -10.27
C LEU A 136 17.62 -10.29 -9.62
N CYS A 137 18.90 -10.71 -9.71
CA CYS A 137 20.02 -9.96 -9.14
C CYS A 137 20.53 -8.82 -10.02
N SER A 138 19.87 -8.54 -11.16
CA SER A 138 20.18 -7.36 -11.95
C SER A 138 19.81 -6.09 -11.17
N ASP A 139 20.58 -5.01 -11.35
CA ASP A 139 20.39 -3.76 -10.61
C ASP A 139 18.98 -3.21 -10.78
N ALA A 140 18.47 -3.23 -12.02
CA ALA A 140 17.16 -2.71 -12.32
C ALA A 140 16.05 -3.52 -11.64
N VAL A 141 16.02 -4.86 -11.82
CA VAL A 141 14.97 -5.73 -11.29
C VAL A 141 15.02 -5.78 -9.77
N SER A 142 16.21 -5.97 -9.18
CA SER A 142 16.38 -6.03 -7.72
C SER A 142 15.96 -4.72 -7.06
N ASN A 143 16.27 -3.57 -7.67
CA ASN A 143 15.87 -2.27 -7.15
C ASN A 143 14.37 -2.02 -7.25
N LEU A 144 13.74 -2.42 -8.36
CA LEU A 144 12.29 -2.33 -8.52
C LEU A 144 11.57 -3.20 -7.48
N LEU A 145 12.00 -4.46 -7.33
CA LEU A 145 11.43 -5.38 -6.34
C LEU A 145 11.59 -4.82 -4.92
N ARG A 146 12.76 -4.30 -4.57
CA ARG A 146 13.01 -3.69 -3.25
C ARG A 146 12.10 -2.50 -2.97
N CYS A 147 11.92 -1.62 -3.96
CA CYS A 147 11.21 -0.36 -3.76
C CYS A 147 9.69 -0.52 -3.88
N GLN A 148 9.21 -1.37 -4.78
CA GLN A 148 7.80 -1.39 -5.18
C GLN A 148 7.06 -2.67 -4.79
N TYR A 149 7.76 -3.74 -4.38
CA TYR A 149 7.13 -5.03 -4.09
C TYR A 149 7.42 -5.51 -2.67
N ILE A 150 6.54 -6.37 -2.16
CA ILE A 150 6.91 -7.35 -1.14
C ILE A 150 7.27 -8.64 -1.87
N LEU A 151 8.53 -9.06 -1.78
CA LEU A 151 9.02 -10.27 -2.44
C LEU A 151 9.05 -11.42 -1.43
N TRP A 152 8.24 -12.45 -1.65
CA TRP A 152 8.18 -13.62 -0.77
C TRP A 152 8.69 -14.86 -1.51
N PRO A 153 9.78 -15.49 -1.05
CA PRO A 153 10.34 -16.66 -1.72
C PRO A 153 9.82 -17.99 -1.17
N TRP A 154 9.81 -19.03 -1.99
CA TRP A 154 9.64 -20.40 -1.53
C TRP A 154 10.30 -21.40 -2.50
N ASP A 155 10.86 -22.48 -1.97
CA ASP A 155 11.49 -23.55 -2.74
C ASP A 155 10.62 -24.80 -2.75
N VAL A 156 10.14 -25.17 -3.94
CA VAL A 156 9.28 -26.34 -4.18
C VAL A 156 10.03 -27.51 -4.81
N THR A 157 11.36 -27.50 -4.75
CA THR A 157 12.20 -28.63 -5.23
C THR A 157 11.78 -29.94 -4.59
N HIS A 158 11.43 -29.91 -3.30
CA HIS A 158 10.89 -31.05 -2.57
C HIS A 158 9.36 -31.03 -2.55
N LYS A 159 8.75 -32.21 -2.74
CA LYS A 159 7.29 -32.37 -2.82
C LYS A 159 6.58 -31.96 -1.52
N GLU A 160 7.21 -32.14 -0.36
CA GLU A 160 6.66 -31.68 0.91
C GLU A 160 6.51 -30.15 0.93
N ASN A 161 7.50 -29.42 0.41
CA ASN A 161 7.46 -27.97 0.35
C ASN A 161 6.48 -27.46 -0.71
N GLU A 162 6.34 -28.18 -1.83
CA GLU A 162 5.31 -27.92 -2.82
C GLU A 162 3.90 -28.04 -2.19
N GLN A 163 3.65 -29.12 -1.45
CA GLN A 163 2.36 -29.33 -0.78
C GLN A 163 2.08 -28.26 0.28
N LYS A 164 3.06 -27.91 1.11
CA LYS A 164 2.95 -26.81 2.10
C LYS A 164 2.54 -25.50 1.43
N LEU A 165 3.18 -25.15 0.32
CA LEU A 165 2.83 -23.93 -0.41
C LEU A 165 1.40 -23.96 -0.94
N ARG A 166 0.95 -25.09 -1.49
CA ARG A 166 -0.44 -25.25 -1.97
C ARG A 166 -1.46 -25.05 -0.85
N GLU A 167 -1.20 -25.64 0.30
CA GLU A 167 -2.05 -25.50 1.49
C GLU A 167 -2.10 -24.05 1.98
N TRP A 168 -0.96 -23.35 2.01
CA TRP A 168 -0.90 -21.94 2.40
C TRP A 168 -1.65 -21.04 1.43
N LEU A 169 -1.47 -21.24 0.11
CA LEU A 169 -2.19 -20.47 -0.91
C LEU A 169 -3.70 -20.65 -0.80
N GLU A 170 -4.17 -21.85 -0.47
CA GLU A 170 -5.59 -22.10 -0.21
C GLU A 170 -6.05 -21.38 1.07
N MET A 171 -5.31 -21.48 2.18
CA MET A 171 -5.67 -20.86 3.46
C MET A 171 -5.76 -19.33 3.38
N VAL A 172 -4.86 -18.68 2.63
CA VAL A 172 -4.86 -17.21 2.49
C VAL A 172 -5.85 -16.71 1.43
N GLY A 173 -6.57 -17.62 0.76
CA GLY A 173 -7.58 -17.26 -0.24
C GLY A 173 -7.01 -16.85 -1.60
N MET A 174 -5.92 -17.48 -2.04
CA MET A 174 -5.31 -17.29 -3.37
C MET A 174 -5.49 -18.53 -4.28
N PRO A 175 -6.72 -18.93 -4.62
CA PRO A 175 -6.98 -20.15 -5.40
C PRO A 175 -6.44 -20.05 -6.84
N ASP A 176 -6.37 -18.85 -7.42
CA ASP A 176 -5.78 -18.64 -8.74
C ASP A 176 -4.27 -18.88 -8.75
N ALA A 177 -3.55 -18.39 -7.74
CA ALA A 177 -2.10 -18.64 -7.60
C ALA A 177 -1.84 -20.14 -7.41
N ARG A 178 -2.67 -20.81 -6.59
CA ARG A 178 -2.60 -22.28 -6.42
C ARG A 178 -2.80 -23.00 -7.76
N ARG A 179 -3.86 -22.67 -8.50
CA ARG A 179 -4.16 -23.29 -9.82
C ARG A 179 -3.04 -23.03 -10.84
N SER A 180 -2.50 -21.81 -10.87
CA SER A 180 -1.37 -21.47 -11.72
C SER A 180 -0.16 -22.36 -11.41
N LEU A 181 0.17 -22.53 -10.12
CA LEU A 181 1.23 -23.44 -9.67
C LEU A 181 0.93 -24.91 -10.01
N GLU A 182 -0.31 -25.39 -9.88
CA GLU A 182 -0.71 -26.75 -10.31
C GLU A 182 -0.45 -26.99 -11.79
N SER A 183 -0.79 -26.01 -12.63
CA SER A 183 -0.60 -26.13 -14.07
C SER A 183 0.88 -26.16 -14.49
N MET A 184 1.76 -25.54 -13.70
CA MET A 184 3.18 -25.35 -14.04
C MET A 184 4.11 -26.39 -13.40
N VAL A 185 3.72 -27.03 -12.30
CA VAL A 185 4.58 -28.02 -11.60
C VAL A 185 4.97 -29.21 -12.50
N TYR A 186 4.13 -29.59 -13.46
CA TYR A 186 4.46 -30.65 -14.41
C TYR A 186 5.46 -30.22 -15.50
N ASP A 187 5.66 -28.91 -15.67
CA ASP A 187 6.54 -28.31 -16.66
C ASP A 187 7.70 -27.61 -15.95
N LYS A 188 8.63 -28.41 -15.46
CA LYS A 188 9.76 -27.95 -14.63
C LYS A 188 10.60 -26.88 -15.33
N GLU A 189 10.63 -26.85 -16.67
CA GLU A 189 11.40 -25.88 -17.45
C GLU A 189 10.94 -24.44 -17.25
N LYS A 190 9.68 -24.25 -16.82
CA LYS A 190 9.14 -22.92 -16.51
C LYS A 190 9.68 -22.31 -15.24
N PHE A 191 10.24 -23.11 -14.33
CA PHE A 191 10.80 -22.58 -13.09
C PHE A 191 12.14 -21.88 -13.33
N PRO A 192 12.50 -20.90 -12.49
CA PRO A 192 11.71 -20.38 -11.38
C PRO A 192 10.56 -19.49 -11.86
N LEU A 193 9.52 -19.35 -11.03
CA LEU A 193 8.37 -18.51 -11.32
C LEU A 193 8.40 -17.24 -10.47
N LEU A 194 8.03 -16.11 -11.06
CA LEU A 194 7.75 -14.86 -10.34
C LEU A 194 6.29 -14.48 -10.58
N ILE A 195 5.42 -14.74 -9.61
CA ILE A 195 3.98 -14.50 -9.70
C ILE A 195 3.68 -13.11 -9.12
N ILE A 196 3.14 -12.22 -9.94
CA ILE A 196 2.78 -10.85 -9.55
C ILE A 196 1.32 -10.84 -9.10
N ILE A 197 1.09 -10.43 -7.85
CA ILE A 197 -0.24 -10.44 -7.23
C ILE A 197 -0.62 -9.03 -6.77
N ALA A 198 -1.83 -8.64 -7.16
CA ALA A 198 -2.49 -7.42 -6.71
C ALA A 198 -3.72 -7.77 -5.87
N LYS A 199 -4.00 -6.99 -4.83
CA LYS A 199 -5.26 -7.06 -4.08
C LYS A 199 -6.20 -5.97 -4.59
N ASP A 200 -7.40 -6.37 -4.99
CA ASP A 200 -8.46 -5.48 -5.46
C ASP A 200 -9.77 -5.82 -4.76
N HIS A 201 -10.36 -4.85 -4.05
CA HIS A 201 -11.61 -4.99 -3.29
C HIS A 201 -11.70 -6.28 -2.44
N GLY A 202 -10.59 -6.68 -1.82
CA GLY A 202 -10.51 -7.88 -0.95
C GLY A 202 -10.19 -9.19 -1.66
N SER A 203 -10.10 -9.20 -3.00
CA SER A 203 -9.72 -10.37 -3.79
C SER A 203 -8.26 -10.28 -4.25
N TYR A 204 -7.57 -11.42 -4.29
CA TYR A 204 -6.19 -11.50 -4.79
C TYR A 204 -6.19 -11.94 -6.25
N ASN A 205 -5.67 -11.08 -7.13
CA ASN A 205 -5.61 -11.32 -8.57
C ASN A 205 -4.17 -11.47 -9.03
N ILE A 206 -3.91 -12.45 -9.88
CA ILE A 206 -2.63 -12.55 -10.59
C ILE A 206 -2.64 -11.52 -11.72
N VAL A 207 -1.67 -10.61 -11.70
CA VAL A 207 -1.47 -9.64 -12.77
C VAL A 207 -0.67 -10.24 -13.91
N ASP A 208 0.45 -10.92 -13.58
CA ASP A 208 1.29 -11.61 -14.55
C ASP A 208 2.12 -12.70 -13.86
N VAL A 209 2.72 -13.59 -14.65
CA VAL A 209 3.67 -14.61 -14.22
C VAL A 209 4.91 -14.54 -15.10
N CYS A 210 6.07 -14.32 -14.50
CA CYS A 210 7.35 -14.47 -15.18
C CYS A 210 7.86 -15.90 -15.04
N ALA A 211 8.31 -16.48 -16.14
CA ALA A 211 8.90 -17.82 -16.16
C ALA A 211 10.44 -17.74 -16.21
N GLY A 212 11.11 -18.84 -15.89
CA GLY A 212 12.58 -18.91 -15.85
C GLY A 212 13.28 -18.58 -17.17
N MET A 213 12.58 -18.75 -18.30
CA MET A 213 13.08 -18.42 -19.64
C MET A 213 12.92 -16.94 -20.02
N ASP A 214 12.21 -16.14 -19.23
CA ASP A 214 12.01 -14.72 -19.49
C ASP A 214 13.33 -13.95 -19.29
N SER A 215 13.63 -13.01 -20.18
CA SER A 215 14.80 -12.13 -20.05
C SER A 215 14.56 -11.05 -19.00
N ALA A 216 15.63 -10.38 -18.55
CA ALA A 216 15.52 -9.29 -17.58
C ALA A 216 14.60 -8.15 -18.07
N ASP A 217 14.62 -7.85 -19.38
CA ASP A 217 13.76 -6.83 -19.97
C ASP A 217 12.28 -7.20 -19.92
N VAL A 218 11.95 -8.48 -20.22
CA VAL A 218 10.56 -8.98 -20.15
C VAL A 218 10.07 -8.97 -18.71
N VAL A 219 10.90 -9.43 -17.77
CA VAL A 219 10.56 -9.40 -16.33
C VAL A 219 10.36 -7.96 -15.85
N MET A 220 11.21 -7.03 -16.30
CA MET A 220 11.06 -5.61 -15.99
C MET A 220 9.75 -5.05 -16.53
N GLU A 221 9.40 -5.34 -17.78
CA GLU A 221 8.14 -4.89 -18.39
C GLU A 221 6.92 -5.40 -17.59
N LYS A 222 6.90 -6.69 -17.24
CA LYS A 222 5.84 -7.30 -16.44
C LYS A 222 5.73 -6.70 -15.03
N LEU A 223 6.86 -6.45 -14.37
CA LEU A 223 6.89 -5.79 -13.06
C LEU A 223 6.40 -4.34 -13.16
N MET A 224 6.81 -3.58 -14.18
CA MET A 224 6.32 -2.21 -14.38
C MET A 224 4.80 -2.19 -14.61
N ALA A 225 4.28 -3.10 -15.45
CA ALA A 225 2.85 -3.26 -15.66
C ALA A 225 2.12 -3.63 -14.34
N GLY A 226 2.72 -4.49 -13.52
CA GLY A 226 2.21 -4.83 -12.19
C GLY A 226 2.12 -3.64 -11.24
N VAL A 227 3.14 -2.77 -11.23
CA VAL A 227 3.14 -1.53 -10.45
C VAL A 227 2.08 -0.57 -10.94
N GLU A 228 1.91 -0.40 -12.25
CA GLU A 228 0.90 0.47 -12.85
C GLU A 228 -0.53 -0.01 -12.55
N ALA A 229 -0.78 -1.32 -12.72
CA ALA A 229 -2.04 -1.94 -12.39
C ALA A 229 -2.40 -1.73 -10.91
N TYR A 230 -1.45 -1.99 -10.01
CA TYR A 230 -1.67 -1.80 -8.58
C TYR A 230 -1.83 -0.33 -8.20
N SER A 231 -1.08 0.58 -8.83
CA SER A 231 -1.23 2.03 -8.63
C SER A 231 -2.63 2.51 -9.01
N THR A 232 -3.20 1.97 -10.08
CA THR A 232 -4.57 2.28 -10.52
C THR A 232 -5.60 1.81 -9.50
N ILE A 233 -5.48 0.57 -9.01
CA ILE A 233 -6.33 0.02 -7.94
C ILE A 233 -6.24 0.92 -6.71
N ARG A 234 -5.02 1.22 -6.25
CA ARG A 234 -4.74 2.06 -5.09
C ARG A 234 -5.34 3.47 -5.22
N ASN A 235 -5.23 4.09 -6.38
CA ASN A 235 -5.80 5.42 -6.64
C ASN A 235 -7.32 5.40 -6.63
N THR A 236 -7.93 4.32 -7.13
CA THR A 236 -9.38 4.11 -7.12
C THR A 236 -9.87 3.95 -5.68
N GLU A 237 -9.27 3.04 -4.90
CA GLU A 237 -9.61 2.85 -3.49
C GLU A 237 -9.46 4.15 -2.68
N LYS A 238 -8.37 4.90 -2.91
CA LYS A 238 -8.14 6.20 -2.26
C LYS A 238 -9.21 7.22 -2.61
N ALA A 239 -9.63 7.28 -3.88
CA ALA A 239 -10.68 8.19 -4.32
C ALA A 239 -12.05 7.82 -3.74
N GLU A 240 -12.36 6.52 -3.65
CA GLU A 240 -13.58 6.01 -3.03
C GLU A 240 -13.65 6.29 -1.53
N GLU A 241 -12.53 6.10 -0.82
CA GLU A 241 -12.44 6.40 0.61
C GLU A 241 -12.60 7.91 0.86
N ALA A 242 -11.92 8.75 0.07
CA ALA A 242 -12.07 10.21 0.16
C ALA A 242 -13.51 10.66 -0.14
N ALA A 243 -14.16 10.08 -1.16
CA ALA A 243 -15.55 10.39 -1.49
C ALA A 243 -16.52 9.94 -0.38
N ARG A 244 -16.24 8.81 0.29
CA ARG A 244 -17.03 8.35 1.44
C ARG A 244 -16.89 9.31 2.62
N LEU A 245 -15.67 9.71 2.95
CA LEU A 245 -15.40 10.63 4.03
C LEU A 245 -16.05 12.00 3.79
N GLU A 246 -15.97 12.52 2.56
CA GLU A 246 -16.61 13.80 2.22
C GLU A 246 -18.13 13.73 2.32
N ARG A 247 -18.75 12.63 1.85
CA ARG A 247 -20.21 12.42 2.01
C ARG A 247 -20.62 12.35 3.48
N GLU A 248 -19.79 11.76 4.32
CA GLU A 248 -20.04 11.71 5.76
C GLU A 248 -19.86 13.09 6.42
N ARG A 249 -18.83 13.84 6.03
CA ARG A 249 -18.58 15.21 6.49
C ARG A 249 -19.76 16.13 6.16
N ILE A 250 -20.24 16.10 4.91
CA ILE A 250 -21.42 16.88 4.49
C ILE A 250 -22.65 16.49 5.31
N ARG A 251 -22.88 15.19 5.56
CA ARG A 251 -24.01 14.72 6.37
C ARG A 251 -23.91 15.21 7.81
N GLN A 252 -22.71 15.20 8.40
CA GLN A 252 -22.47 15.70 9.74
C GLN A 252 -22.68 17.21 9.85
N GLU A 253 -22.19 17.98 8.87
CA GLU A 253 -22.41 19.44 8.81
C GLU A 253 -23.91 19.77 8.70
N GLN A 254 -24.63 19.11 7.78
CA GLN A 254 -26.08 19.31 7.63
C GLN A 254 -26.85 18.92 8.90
N ALA A 255 -26.45 17.84 9.58
CA ALA A 255 -27.08 17.44 10.83
C ALA A 255 -26.85 18.46 11.95
N HIS A 256 -25.63 19.01 12.04
CA HIS A 256 -25.29 20.04 13.03
C HIS A 256 -26.05 21.36 12.78
N GLU A 257 -26.11 21.81 11.54
CA GLU A 257 -26.89 23.00 11.16
C GLU A 257 -28.38 22.83 11.43
N TYR A 258 -28.91 21.63 11.14
CA TYR A 258 -30.31 21.31 11.42
C TYR A 258 -30.60 21.32 12.93
N GLU A 259 -29.72 20.75 13.74
CA GLU A 259 -29.84 20.75 15.20
C GLU A 259 -29.79 22.17 15.78
N MET A 260 -28.84 22.99 15.29
CA MET A 260 -28.72 24.41 15.66
C MET A 260 -29.99 25.19 15.31
N SER A 261 -30.55 24.99 14.11
CA SER A 261 -31.81 25.62 13.69
C SER A 261 -32.98 25.18 14.57
N LEU A 262 -33.08 23.89 14.88
CA LEU A 262 -34.14 23.35 15.74
C LEU A 262 -34.06 23.92 17.17
N ALA A 263 -32.84 24.07 17.70
CA ALA A 263 -32.61 24.68 19.00
C ALA A 263 -32.99 26.17 19.00
N ALA A 264 -32.63 26.91 17.95
CA ALA A 264 -32.98 28.32 17.80
C ALA A 264 -34.50 28.52 17.70
N ASP A 265 -35.19 27.70 16.90
CA ASP A 265 -36.66 27.77 16.76
C ASP A 265 -37.36 27.43 18.08
N LYS A 266 -36.88 26.40 18.80
CA LYS A 266 -37.39 26.08 20.15
C LYS A 266 -37.16 27.22 21.14
N ALA A 267 -35.96 27.80 21.16
CA ALA A 267 -35.63 28.91 22.05
C ALA A 267 -36.50 30.14 21.74
N ARG A 268 -36.73 30.44 20.47
CA ARG A 268 -37.59 31.55 20.03
C ARG A 268 -39.04 31.33 20.41
N LEU A 269 -39.55 30.11 20.30
CA LEU A 269 -40.91 29.77 20.71
C LEU A 269 -41.06 29.89 22.24
N GLN A 270 -40.10 29.38 23.00
CA GLN A 270 -40.09 29.48 24.46
C GLN A 270 -39.97 30.92 24.96
N ALA A 271 -39.15 31.75 24.30
CA ALA A 271 -39.03 33.17 24.62
C ALA A 271 -40.36 33.90 24.40
N ARG A 272 -41.04 33.67 23.27
CA ARG A 272 -42.37 34.24 23.01
C ARG A 272 -43.42 33.78 24.01
N GLU A 273 -43.39 32.51 24.42
CA GLU A 273 -44.33 31.98 25.41
C GLU A 273 -44.10 32.60 26.79
N ARG A 274 -42.84 32.79 27.20
CA ARG A 274 -42.49 33.51 28.44
C ARG A 274 -42.91 34.96 28.39
N GLU A 275 -42.62 35.69 27.31
CA GLU A 275 -43.05 37.08 27.13
C GLU A 275 -44.57 37.21 27.22
N LEU A 276 -45.34 36.33 26.56
CA LEU A 276 -46.80 36.35 26.62
C LEU A 276 -47.34 36.03 28.03
N ARG A 277 -46.67 35.13 28.75
CA ARG A 277 -47.04 34.79 30.12
C ARG A 277 -46.76 35.94 31.08
N GLU A 278 -45.58 36.56 30.98
CA GLU A 278 -45.21 37.74 31.78
C GLU A 278 -46.16 38.91 31.52
N GLN A 279 -46.55 39.16 30.26
CA GLN A 279 -47.55 40.17 29.91
C GLN A 279 -48.91 39.89 30.57
N ARG A 280 -49.39 38.65 30.53
CA ARG A 280 -50.66 38.27 31.19
C ARG A 280 -50.59 38.44 32.71
N GLU A 281 -49.49 38.01 33.32
CA GLU A 281 -49.30 38.15 34.77
C GLU A 281 -49.20 39.63 35.19
N GLU A 282 -48.57 40.50 34.37
CA GLU A 282 -48.49 41.93 34.63
C GLU A 282 -49.84 42.65 34.41
N GLU A 283 -50.60 42.28 33.37
CA GLU A 283 -51.97 42.76 33.16
C GLU A 283 -52.89 42.37 34.32
N GLU A 284 -52.81 41.11 34.78
CA GLU A 284 -53.59 40.65 35.92
C GLU A 284 -53.20 41.38 37.22
N ARG A 285 -51.89 41.65 37.43
CA ARG A 285 -51.44 42.45 38.58
C ARG A 285 -51.97 43.88 38.52
N LYS A 286 -51.91 44.53 37.35
CA LYS A 286 -52.46 45.89 37.17
C LYS A 286 -53.96 45.93 37.38
N LEU A 287 -54.69 44.90 36.95
CA LEU A 287 -56.14 44.81 37.16
C LEU A 287 -56.46 44.65 38.65
N ARG A 288 -55.75 43.77 39.38
CA ARG A 288 -55.92 43.59 40.83
C ARG A 288 -55.60 44.86 41.61
N GLU A 289 -54.49 45.53 41.28
CA GLU A 289 -54.12 46.82 41.90
C GLU A 289 -55.18 47.91 41.62
N ALA A 290 -55.76 47.93 40.42
CA ALA A 290 -56.84 48.86 40.07
C ALA A 290 -58.15 48.56 40.82
N GLU A 291 -58.54 47.28 40.91
CA GLU A 291 -59.70 46.84 41.70
C GLU A 291 -59.51 47.16 43.18
N GLU A 292 -58.34 46.88 43.75
CA GLU A 292 -58.02 47.19 45.15
C GLU A 292 -58.08 48.70 45.40
N ARG A 293 -57.51 49.51 44.50
CA ARG A 293 -57.59 50.98 44.57
C ARG A 293 -59.02 51.49 44.46
N GLN A 294 -59.86 50.87 43.64
CA GLN A 294 -61.27 51.24 43.48
C GLN A 294 -62.10 50.85 44.72
N LEU A 295 -61.86 49.66 45.28
CA LEU A 295 -62.46 49.22 46.55
C LEU A 295 -62.08 50.14 47.70
N LEU A 296 -60.80 50.48 47.84
CA LEU A 296 -60.31 51.45 48.82
C LEU A 296 -60.98 52.82 48.62
N ALA A 297 -61.10 53.29 47.37
CA ALA A 297 -61.78 54.55 47.07
C ALA A 297 -63.28 54.52 47.43
N SER A 298 -63.96 53.38 47.26
CA SER A 298 -65.37 53.22 47.63
C SER A 298 -65.64 53.09 49.14
N GLN A 299 -64.60 52.81 49.92
CA GLN A 299 -64.66 52.75 51.39
C GLN A 299 -64.25 54.09 52.04
N LEU A 300 -63.81 55.08 51.25
CA LEU A 300 -63.62 56.43 51.74
C LEU A 300 -65.00 57.07 51.94
N PRO A 301 -65.28 57.66 53.12
CA PRO A 301 -66.51 58.41 53.33
C PRO A 301 -66.58 59.59 52.36
N ASP A 302 -67.79 59.90 51.88
CA ASP A 302 -68.03 61.07 51.02
C ASP A 302 -67.52 62.34 51.69
N GLU A 303 -66.83 63.19 50.92
CA GLU A 303 -66.28 64.43 51.41
C GLU A 303 -67.41 65.34 51.94
N PRO A 304 -67.38 65.76 53.22
CA PRO A 304 -68.44 66.57 53.80
C PRO A 304 -68.60 67.89 53.03
N ALA A 305 -69.85 68.29 52.83
CA ALA A 305 -70.17 69.46 52.04
C ALA A 305 -69.64 70.74 52.70
N GLU A 306 -69.29 71.73 51.88
CA GLU A 306 -68.76 73.01 52.33
C GLU A 306 -69.76 73.71 53.27
N GLY A 307 -69.52 73.61 54.59
CA GLY A 307 -70.38 74.17 55.65
C GLY A 307 -71.05 73.16 56.59
N GLU A 308 -70.74 71.87 56.51
CA GLU A 308 -71.30 70.85 57.42
C GLU A 308 -70.79 71.02 58.87
N ARG A 309 -71.70 70.95 59.85
CA ARG A 309 -71.40 71.34 61.24
C ARG A 309 -70.56 70.27 61.93
N GLY A 310 -69.25 70.54 62.04
CA GLY A 310 -68.26 69.63 62.63
C GLY A 310 -67.11 69.26 61.70
N ALA A 311 -67.14 69.70 60.44
CA ALA A 311 -66.10 69.41 59.44
C ALA A 311 -64.84 70.28 59.61
N LEU A 312 -63.67 69.69 59.38
CA LEU A 312 -62.34 70.32 59.43
C LEU A 312 -61.75 70.41 58.02
N MET A 313 -61.42 71.62 57.57
CA MET A 313 -60.78 71.84 56.27
C MET A 313 -59.26 71.71 56.39
N VAL A 314 -58.68 70.74 55.67
CA VAL A 314 -57.23 70.52 55.60
C VAL A 314 -56.71 71.01 54.25
N LYS A 315 -55.79 71.98 54.25
CA LYS A 315 -55.17 72.54 53.03
C LYS A 315 -53.78 71.99 52.82
N PHE A 316 -53.56 71.35 51.67
CA PHE A 316 -52.25 70.90 51.22
C PHE A 316 -51.70 71.86 50.16
N ARG A 317 -50.41 72.17 50.25
CA ARG A 317 -49.67 72.95 49.24
C ARG A 317 -48.78 71.99 48.47
N LEU A 318 -49.05 71.81 47.18
CA LEU A 318 -48.20 71.00 46.31
C LEU A 318 -46.93 71.79 45.92
N PRO A 319 -45.83 71.10 45.54
CA PRO A 319 -44.55 71.72 45.15
C PRO A 319 -44.68 72.75 44.00
N ASP A 320 -45.73 72.63 43.23
CA ASP A 320 -46.07 73.39 42.03
C ASP A 320 -46.81 74.71 42.36
N SER A 321 -46.92 75.05 43.65
CA SER A 321 -47.64 76.23 44.19
C SER A 321 -49.16 76.21 44.04
N GLU A 322 -49.75 75.07 43.67
CA GLU A 322 -51.19 74.85 43.67
C GLU A 322 -51.66 74.40 45.08
N GLN A 323 -52.74 74.98 45.58
CA GLN A 323 -53.32 74.64 46.89
C GLN A 323 -54.61 73.87 46.69
N VAL A 324 -54.68 72.68 47.27
CA VAL A 324 -55.88 71.83 47.24
C VAL A 324 -56.38 71.68 48.68
N GLY A 325 -57.66 71.97 48.89
CA GLY A 325 -58.33 71.85 50.18
C GLY A 325 -59.28 70.67 50.16
N TYR A 326 -59.22 69.85 51.21
CA TYR A 326 -60.16 68.75 51.43
C TYR A 326 -60.88 68.96 52.76
N TYR A 327 -62.18 68.70 52.78
CA TYR A 327 -63.03 68.75 53.97
C TYR A 327 -63.12 67.34 54.58
N PHE A 328 -63.01 67.22 55.91
CA PHE A 328 -63.07 65.96 56.64
C PHE A 328 -64.02 66.01 57.82
#